data_AF-A0A4P7ZQX3-F1
#
_entry.id   AF-A0A4P7ZQX3-F1
#
_cell.length_a   1.000
_cell.length_b   1.000
_cell.length_c   1.000
_cell.angle_alpha   90.00
_cell.angle_beta   90.00
_cell.angle_gamma   90.00
#
_symmetry.space_group_name_H-M   'P 1'
#
loop_
_entity.id
_entity.type
_entity.pdbx_description
1 polymer ?
#
loop_
_entity_poly.entity_id
_entity_poly.type
_entity_poly.pdbx_seq_one_letter_code
_entity_poly.pdbx_strand_id
1 'polypeptide(L)'
;MTPVPARCFAPRRLIASFTVLAGLAAPLTARAESGALSVPTLTADPLSRVVGLPPAAGSAAAREDLAILLWLQQARTPEIVSGSWALLERNPTAFSRALGVDMVRTTPLLNAALKAFLKPVDGLKDQIKDRVNRPRPFVSHPQIIPCLPLESSASFPSGHSTWYRAASELLADLLPERRSRLLELGRHGGNSRVLCGMHYPSDVEAGQRLGAAAANQLIQSPQWRAFKADPAVQAELDQVRKAPASALPVLVH
;
A
#
# COMPACT_ATOMS: atom_id res chain seq x y z
N MET A 1 18.57 26.05 -90.53
CA MET A 1 19.13 24.98 -91.37
C MET A 1 19.31 23.75 -90.52
N THR A 2 18.67 22.66 -90.93
CA THR A 2 18.95 21.22 -90.69
C THR A 2 19.10 20.71 -89.23
N PRO A 3 18.24 19.76 -88.79
CA PRO A 3 18.45 19.02 -87.55
C PRO A 3 19.55 17.96 -87.71
N VAL A 4 20.38 17.78 -86.68
CA VAL A 4 21.46 16.79 -86.58
C VAL A 4 20.92 15.51 -85.92
N PRO A 5 21.32 14.30 -86.34
CA PRO A 5 20.56 13.07 -86.09
C PRO A 5 20.76 12.47 -84.70
N ALA A 6 19.68 11.82 -84.23
CA ALA A 6 19.62 11.04 -83.00
C ALA A 6 20.54 9.81 -83.06
N ARG A 7 21.34 9.60 -82.03
CA ARG A 7 22.05 8.33 -81.80
C ARG A 7 21.24 7.45 -80.85
N CYS A 8 20.75 6.33 -81.38
CA CYS A 8 20.21 5.22 -80.61
C CYS A 8 21.27 4.63 -79.68
N PHE A 9 20.97 4.53 -78.38
CA PHE A 9 21.65 3.63 -77.47
C PHE A 9 20.65 2.56 -77.01
N ALA A 10 20.96 1.30 -77.33
CA ALA A 10 20.21 0.13 -76.90
C ALA A 10 20.35 -0.10 -75.38
N PRO A 11 19.34 -0.67 -74.70
CA PRO A 11 19.37 -0.86 -73.26
C PRO A 11 20.22 -2.09 -72.90
N ARG A 12 21.27 -1.89 -72.09
CA ARG A 12 21.94 -3.00 -71.40
C ARG A 12 21.05 -3.48 -70.26
N ARG A 13 20.47 -4.67 -70.41
CA ARG A 13 19.79 -5.40 -69.33
C ARG A 13 20.82 -5.82 -68.28
N LEU A 14 20.79 -5.17 -67.11
CA LEU A 14 21.46 -5.68 -65.91
C LEU A 14 20.47 -6.62 -65.20
N ILE A 15 20.75 -7.91 -65.25
CA ILE A 15 20.05 -8.94 -64.45
C ILE A 15 20.66 -8.86 -63.05
N ALA A 16 19.94 -8.24 -62.12
CA ALA A 16 20.28 -8.30 -60.70
C ALA A 16 19.68 -9.58 -60.11
N SER A 17 20.54 -10.58 -59.89
CA SER A 17 20.19 -11.80 -59.15
C SER A 17 19.94 -11.44 -57.69
N PHE A 18 18.68 -11.47 -57.25
CA PHE A 18 18.32 -11.40 -55.83
C PHE A 18 18.63 -12.75 -55.17
N THR A 19 19.74 -12.82 -54.45
CA THR A 19 20.00 -13.91 -53.50
C THR A 19 19.25 -13.59 -52.22
N VAL A 20 18.13 -14.27 -51.98
CA VAL A 20 17.39 -14.19 -50.71
C VAL A 20 18.20 -14.94 -49.65
N LEU A 21 18.91 -14.19 -48.81
CA LEU A 21 19.52 -14.74 -47.59
C LEU A 21 18.41 -14.89 -46.54
N ALA A 22 17.91 -16.12 -46.37
CA ALA A 22 17.02 -16.48 -45.27
C ALA A 22 17.83 -16.52 -43.95
N GLY A 23 18.02 -15.36 -43.33
CA GLY A 23 18.56 -15.23 -41.98
C GLY A 23 17.42 -15.35 -40.96
N LEU A 24 17.55 -16.30 -40.04
CA LEU A 24 16.58 -16.62 -39.00
C LEU A 24 16.13 -15.36 -38.25
N ALA A 25 14.84 -15.02 -38.36
CA ALA A 25 14.19 -14.12 -37.42
C ALA A 25 14.14 -14.85 -36.06
N ALA A 26 14.97 -14.40 -35.12
CA ALA A 26 14.83 -14.77 -33.72
C ALA A 26 13.39 -14.45 -33.27
N PRO A 27 12.73 -15.34 -32.52
CA PRO A 27 11.38 -15.06 -32.05
C PRO A 27 11.45 -13.81 -31.19
N LEU A 28 10.69 -12.77 -31.58
CA LEU A 28 10.38 -11.67 -30.67
C LEU A 28 9.81 -12.33 -29.41
N THR A 29 10.54 -12.18 -28.32
CA THR A 29 10.15 -12.56 -26.97
C THR A 29 8.71 -12.16 -26.76
N ALA A 30 7.85 -13.15 -26.49
CA ALA A 30 6.51 -12.93 -25.98
C ALA A 30 6.64 -11.96 -24.81
N ARG A 31 6.13 -10.75 -25.00
CA ARG A 31 5.96 -9.79 -23.92
C ARG A 31 5.00 -10.46 -22.95
N ALA A 32 5.50 -10.91 -21.81
CA ALA A 32 4.67 -11.48 -20.76
C ALA A 32 3.52 -10.50 -20.52
N GLU A 33 2.30 -10.92 -20.83
CA GLU A 33 1.12 -10.25 -20.32
C GLU A 33 1.33 -10.16 -18.81
N SER A 34 1.20 -8.95 -18.25
CA SER A 34 1.26 -8.76 -16.81
C SER A 34 0.08 -9.50 -16.19
N GLY A 35 0.23 -10.81 -15.96
CA GLY A 35 -0.75 -11.63 -15.30
C GLY A 35 -1.07 -10.97 -13.97
N ALA A 36 -2.34 -10.65 -13.74
CA ALA A 36 -2.77 -10.03 -12.49
C ALA A 36 -2.21 -10.85 -11.31
N LEU A 37 -1.57 -10.18 -10.36
CA LEU A 37 -0.97 -10.81 -9.20
C LEU A 37 -2.03 -11.68 -8.50
N SER A 38 -1.80 -12.98 -8.41
CA SER A 38 -2.66 -13.88 -7.66
C SER A 38 -2.55 -13.55 -6.16
N VAL A 39 -3.67 -13.26 -5.51
CA VAL A 39 -3.73 -12.95 -4.07
C VAL A 39 -4.56 -14.02 -3.35
N PRO A 40 -4.20 -14.41 -2.11
CA PRO A 40 -4.94 -15.41 -1.38
C PRO A 40 -6.29 -14.87 -0.90
N THR A 41 -7.25 -15.77 -0.73
CA THR A 41 -8.47 -15.48 0.02
C THR A 41 -8.18 -15.58 1.51
N LEU A 42 -8.51 -14.55 2.28
CA LEU A 42 -8.35 -14.55 3.74
C LEU A 42 -9.45 -15.38 4.40
N THR A 43 -9.08 -16.10 5.47
CA THR A 43 -10.05 -16.81 6.31
C THR A 43 -10.65 -15.84 7.33
N ALA A 44 -11.94 -15.52 7.16
CA ALA A 44 -12.62 -14.44 7.88
C ALA A 44 -12.86 -14.71 9.37
N ASP A 45 -13.17 -15.95 9.77
CA ASP A 45 -13.55 -16.30 11.14
C ASP A 45 -12.47 -16.04 12.22
N PRO A 46 -11.21 -16.49 12.07
CA PRO A 46 -10.17 -16.18 13.04
C PRO A 46 -9.88 -14.68 13.11
N LEU A 47 -9.99 -13.97 11.99
CA LEU A 47 -9.78 -12.53 11.91
C LEU A 47 -10.93 -11.76 12.56
N SER A 48 -12.18 -12.20 12.41
CA SER A 48 -13.31 -11.57 13.12
C SER A 48 -13.17 -11.74 14.64
N ARG A 49 -12.65 -12.88 15.11
CA ARG A 49 -12.42 -13.13 16.54
C ARG A 49 -11.31 -12.27 17.14
N VAL A 50 -10.20 -12.04 16.43
CA VAL A 50 -9.07 -11.23 16.95
C VAL A 50 -9.40 -9.74 17.06
N VAL A 51 -10.34 -9.26 16.24
CA VAL A 51 -10.81 -7.86 16.29
C VAL A 51 -11.54 -7.58 17.60
N GLY A 52 -12.36 -8.52 18.04
CA GLY A 52 -13.24 -8.37 19.20
C GLY A 52 -14.44 -7.47 18.90
N LEU A 53 -15.06 -6.96 19.97
CA LEU A 53 -16.17 -6.02 19.91
C LEU A 53 -15.71 -4.64 20.39
N PRO A 54 -16.35 -3.55 19.94
CA PRO A 54 -16.10 -2.24 20.52
C PRO A 54 -16.55 -2.21 22.00
N PRO A 55 -15.99 -1.30 22.82
CA PRO A 55 -16.52 -1.02 24.15
C PRO A 55 -18.03 -0.77 24.12
N ALA A 56 -18.76 -1.40 25.05
CA ALA A 56 -20.19 -1.19 25.18
C ALA A 56 -20.50 0.29 25.50
N ALA A 57 -21.58 0.82 24.93
CA ALA A 57 -22.01 2.19 25.21
C ALA A 57 -22.21 2.41 26.71
N GLY A 58 -21.69 3.53 27.23
CA GLY A 58 -21.75 3.87 28.67
C GLY A 58 -20.77 3.10 29.58
N SER A 59 -20.03 2.12 29.05
CA SER A 59 -19.01 1.41 29.83
C SER A 59 -17.84 2.31 30.25
N ALA A 60 -17.05 1.87 31.23
CA ALA A 60 -15.82 2.56 31.63
C ALA A 60 -14.86 2.76 30.45
N ALA A 61 -14.64 1.71 29.64
CA ALA A 61 -13.79 1.77 28.46
C ALA A 61 -14.31 2.77 27.40
N ALA A 62 -15.63 2.84 27.18
CA ALA A 62 -16.20 3.83 26.25
C ALA A 62 -16.03 5.28 26.75
N ARG A 63 -16.06 5.51 28.07
CA ARG A 63 -15.79 6.82 28.67
C ARG A 63 -14.31 7.19 28.58
N GLU A 64 -13.42 6.22 28.77
CA GLU A 64 -11.97 6.39 28.62
C GLU A 64 -11.60 6.75 27.16
N ASP A 65 -12.16 6.02 26.19
CA ASP A 65 -12.06 6.32 24.75
C ASP A 65 -12.37 7.80 24.47
N LEU A 66 -13.49 8.31 25.02
CA LEU A 66 -13.91 9.71 24.83
C LEU A 66 -12.98 10.69 25.56
N ALA A 67 -12.55 10.38 26.78
CA ALA A 67 -11.66 11.24 27.56
C ALA A 67 -10.31 11.44 26.86
N ILE A 68 -9.75 10.37 26.28
CA ILE A 68 -8.51 10.43 25.48
C ILE A 68 -8.68 11.36 24.28
N LEU A 69 -9.79 11.27 23.56
CA LEU A 69 -10.04 12.12 22.39
C LEU A 69 -10.15 13.59 22.77
N LEU A 70 -10.86 13.91 23.85
CA LEU A 70 -11.00 15.28 24.34
C LEU A 70 -9.65 15.87 24.77
N TRP A 71 -8.83 15.08 25.46
CA TRP A 71 -7.49 15.50 25.86
C TRP A 71 -6.59 15.73 24.63
N LEU A 72 -6.56 14.79 23.68
CA LEU A 72 -5.76 14.93 22.45
C LEU A 72 -6.19 16.12 21.59
N GLN A 73 -7.48 16.41 21.53
CA GLN A 73 -7.99 17.59 20.83
C GLN A 73 -7.44 18.90 21.40
N GLN A 74 -7.26 18.97 22.72
CA GLN A 74 -6.65 20.13 23.38
C GLN A 74 -5.12 20.17 23.22
N ALA A 75 -4.48 19.00 23.15
CA ALA A 75 -3.03 18.87 23.11
C ALA A 75 -2.42 18.91 21.68
N ARG A 76 -3.23 18.72 20.62
CA ARG A 76 -2.70 18.63 19.24
C ARG A 76 -2.07 19.95 18.79
N THR A 77 -0.87 19.87 18.23
CA THR A 77 -0.16 21.00 17.62
C THR A 77 -0.36 21.03 16.10
N PRO A 78 -0.04 22.15 15.42
CA PRO A 78 -0.08 22.21 13.96
C PRO A 78 0.77 21.13 13.27
N GLU A 79 1.90 20.75 13.87
CA GLU A 79 2.80 19.70 13.37
C GLU A 79 2.11 18.33 13.41
N ILE A 80 1.44 18.01 14.53
CA ILE A 80 0.65 16.77 14.67
C ILE A 80 -0.46 16.71 13.61
N VAL A 81 -1.13 17.84 13.36
CA VAL A 81 -2.18 17.92 12.33
C VAL A 81 -1.58 17.69 10.95
N SER A 82 -0.47 18.37 10.62
CA SER A 82 0.23 18.21 9.34
C SER A 82 0.73 16.77 9.11
N GLY A 83 1.33 16.14 10.13
CA GLY A 83 1.73 14.74 10.09
C GLY A 83 0.54 13.79 9.85
N SER A 84 -0.61 14.09 10.45
CA SER A 84 -1.85 13.34 10.22
C SER A 84 -2.38 13.48 8.80
N TRP A 85 -2.22 14.65 8.16
CA TRP A 85 -2.53 14.85 6.74
C TRP A 85 -1.64 14.03 5.82
N ALA A 86 -0.35 13.89 6.12
CA ALA A 86 0.57 13.07 5.33
C ALA A 86 0.21 11.58 5.31
N LEU A 87 -0.62 11.13 6.27
CA LEU A 87 -1.10 9.76 6.41
C LEU A 87 -2.59 9.59 6.08
N LEU A 88 -3.23 10.64 5.57
CA LEU A 88 -4.65 10.63 5.24
C LEU A 88 -4.97 9.53 4.22
N GLU A 89 -4.13 9.39 3.21
CA GLU A 89 -4.31 8.42 2.15
C GLU A 89 -3.75 7.05 2.54
N ARG A 90 -4.50 5.99 2.22
CA ARG A 90 -4.05 4.60 2.36
C ARG A 90 -3.18 4.21 1.17
N ASN A 91 -2.02 4.86 1.07
CA ASN A 91 -1.12 4.76 -0.08
C ASN A 91 0.23 4.14 0.33
N PRO A 92 0.71 3.08 -0.34
CA PRO A 92 2.01 2.49 -0.06
C PRO A 92 3.16 3.49 -0.01
N THR A 93 3.11 4.56 -0.81
CA THR A 93 4.17 5.57 -0.87
C THR A 93 4.39 6.32 0.45
N ALA A 94 3.44 6.27 1.39
CA ALA A 94 3.63 6.77 2.76
C ALA A 94 4.85 6.11 3.45
N PHE A 95 5.19 4.88 3.07
CA PHE A 95 6.34 4.14 3.58
C PHE A 95 7.69 4.54 2.96
N SER A 96 7.73 5.44 1.98
CA SER A 96 8.99 5.88 1.33
C SER A 96 10.03 6.37 2.34
N ARG A 97 9.62 7.17 3.33
CA ARG A 97 10.50 7.65 4.42
C ARG A 97 10.98 6.53 5.35
N ALA A 98 10.15 5.50 5.57
CA ALA A 98 10.54 4.33 6.36
C ALA A 98 11.47 3.39 5.56
N LEU A 99 11.31 3.31 4.23
CA LEU A 99 12.17 2.55 3.33
C LEU A 99 13.42 3.31 2.90
N GLY A 100 13.51 4.62 3.12
CA GLY A 100 14.67 5.42 2.70
C GLY A 100 14.84 5.52 1.19
N VAL A 101 13.78 5.26 0.43
CA VAL A 101 13.76 5.36 -1.03
C VAL A 101 12.46 5.99 -1.49
N ASP A 102 12.46 6.59 -2.68
CA ASP A 102 11.23 6.90 -3.39
C ASP A 102 10.65 5.59 -3.93
N MET A 103 9.56 5.10 -3.32
CA MET A 103 8.96 3.83 -3.73
C MET A 103 8.45 3.87 -5.16
N VAL A 104 7.93 5.01 -5.66
CA VAL A 104 7.35 5.10 -7.01
C VAL A 104 8.41 4.78 -8.04
N ARG A 105 9.61 5.31 -7.83
CA ARG A 105 10.76 5.13 -8.74
C ARG A 105 11.54 3.84 -8.48
N THR A 106 11.69 3.46 -7.21
CA THR A 106 12.66 2.42 -6.80
C THR A 106 12.01 1.05 -6.64
N THR A 107 10.73 1.02 -6.26
CA THR A 107 10.03 -0.22 -5.92
C THR A 107 8.61 -0.30 -6.53
N PRO A 108 8.45 -0.13 -7.86
CA PRO A 108 7.13 -0.17 -8.50
C PRO A 108 6.40 -1.51 -8.33
N LEU A 109 7.10 -2.66 -8.30
CA LEU A 109 6.48 -3.96 -8.07
C LEU A 109 5.97 -4.09 -6.63
N LEU A 110 6.76 -3.67 -5.63
CA LEU A 110 6.28 -3.62 -4.24
C LEU A 110 5.04 -2.73 -4.09
N ASN A 111 5.00 -1.56 -4.76
CA ASN A 111 3.84 -0.68 -4.71
C ASN A 111 2.57 -1.35 -5.26
N ALA A 112 2.68 -2.00 -6.41
CA ALA A 112 1.58 -2.70 -7.04
C ALA A 112 1.13 -3.89 -6.18
N ALA A 113 2.08 -4.65 -5.65
CA ALA A 113 1.82 -5.83 -4.83
C ALA A 113 1.14 -5.46 -3.51
N LEU A 114 1.57 -4.42 -2.80
CA LEU A 114 0.91 -3.97 -1.57
C LEU A 114 -0.55 -3.59 -1.84
N LYS A 115 -0.84 -2.88 -2.93
CA LYS A 115 -2.24 -2.55 -3.30
C LYS A 115 -3.06 -3.81 -3.55
N ALA A 116 -2.49 -4.81 -4.23
CA ALA A 116 -3.16 -6.07 -4.51
C ALA A 116 -3.39 -6.90 -3.23
N PHE A 117 -2.35 -7.16 -2.44
CA PHE A 117 -2.40 -7.98 -1.23
C PHE A 117 -3.24 -7.35 -0.10
N LEU A 118 -3.36 -6.02 -0.04
CA LEU A 118 -4.19 -5.34 0.97
C LEU A 118 -5.67 -5.25 0.58
N LYS A 119 -6.03 -5.49 -0.69
CA LYS A 119 -7.43 -5.45 -1.14
C LYS A 119 -8.32 -6.49 -0.42
N PRO A 120 -7.91 -7.76 -0.25
CA PRO A 120 -8.67 -8.72 0.57
C PRO A 120 -8.82 -8.28 2.03
N VAL A 121 -7.81 -7.62 2.60
CA VAL A 121 -7.86 -7.11 3.98
C VAL A 121 -8.94 -6.04 4.11
N ASP A 122 -9.02 -5.14 3.14
CA ASP A 122 -10.03 -4.09 3.07
C ASP A 122 -11.45 -4.66 2.99
N GLY A 123 -11.68 -5.62 2.09
CA GLY A 123 -13.00 -6.24 1.93
C GLY A 123 -13.49 -6.93 3.20
N LEU A 124 -12.60 -7.64 3.91
CA LEU A 124 -12.94 -8.26 5.18
C LEU A 124 -13.26 -7.22 6.27
N LYS A 125 -12.45 -6.17 6.37
CA LYS A 125 -12.66 -5.08 7.32
C LYS A 125 -14.02 -4.40 7.08
N ASP A 126 -14.43 -4.23 5.82
CA ASP A 126 -15.75 -3.65 5.49
C ASP A 126 -16.90 -4.56 5.96
N GLN A 127 -16.79 -5.88 5.77
CA GLN A 127 -17.77 -6.83 6.31
C GLN A 127 -17.90 -6.78 7.83
N ILE A 128 -16.82 -6.50 8.56
CA ILE A 128 -16.87 -6.34 10.03
C ILE A 128 -17.53 -4.99 10.37
N LYS A 129 -17.17 -3.92 9.66
CA LYS A 129 -17.76 -2.59 9.85
C LYS A 129 -19.26 -2.60 9.68
N ASP A 130 -19.76 -3.24 8.63
CA ASP A 130 -21.20 -3.28 8.32
C ASP A 130 -22.00 -4.01 9.41
N ARG A 131 -21.41 -5.05 10.02
CA ARG A 131 -22.02 -5.80 11.12
C ARG A 131 -22.04 -5.03 12.44
N VAL A 132 -20.97 -4.32 12.76
CA VAL A 132 -20.83 -3.61 14.05
C VAL A 132 -21.49 -2.23 14.00
N ASN A 133 -21.38 -1.53 12.88
CA ASN A 133 -21.97 -0.22 12.60
C ASN A 133 -21.81 0.82 13.72
N ARG A 134 -20.65 0.85 14.41
CA ARG A 134 -20.37 1.84 15.47
C ARG A 134 -20.28 3.24 14.85
N PRO A 135 -21.03 4.24 15.33
CA PRO A 135 -20.87 5.63 14.87
C PRO A 135 -19.48 6.18 15.22
N ARG A 136 -19.01 7.16 14.45
CA ARG A 136 -17.71 7.83 14.71
C ARG A 136 -17.81 8.80 15.88
N PRO A 137 -16.68 9.15 16.53
CA PRO A 137 -16.69 10.08 17.65
C PRO A 137 -17.39 11.41 17.37
N PHE A 138 -17.10 12.04 16.23
CA PHE A 138 -17.71 13.31 15.82
C PHE A 138 -19.20 13.21 15.45
N VAL A 139 -19.71 11.99 15.22
CA VAL A 139 -21.15 11.77 15.00
C VAL A 139 -21.87 11.66 16.35
N SER A 140 -21.28 10.94 17.30
CA SER A 140 -21.89 10.71 18.61
C SER A 140 -21.65 11.83 19.64
N HIS A 141 -20.61 12.63 19.45
CA HIS A 141 -20.18 13.65 20.41
C HIS A 141 -19.87 14.97 19.71
N PRO A 142 -20.80 15.96 19.76
CA PRO A 142 -20.66 17.25 19.05
C PRO A 142 -19.42 18.07 19.45
N GLN A 143 -18.88 17.82 20.65
CA GLN A 143 -17.68 18.45 21.18
C GLN A 143 -16.36 17.94 20.53
N ILE A 144 -16.41 16.84 19.79
CA ILE A 144 -15.26 16.35 19.03
C ILE A 144 -15.21 17.09 17.69
N ILE A 145 -14.09 17.79 17.46
CA ILE A 145 -13.82 18.62 16.29
C ILE A 145 -12.68 17.97 15.49
N PRO A 146 -13.00 17.24 14.41
CA PRO A 146 -11.99 16.58 13.59
C PRO A 146 -10.99 17.54 12.94
N CYS A 147 -9.74 17.10 12.78
CA CYS A 147 -8.72 17.83 11.99
C CYS A 147 -8.47 17.27 10.59
N LEU A 148 -9.29 16.31 10.15
CA LEU A 148 -9.23 15.70 8.82
C LEU A 148 -10.64 15.71 8.20
N PRO A 149 -10.76 15.51 6.86
CA PRO A 149 -12.05 15.41 6.20
C PRO A 149 -12.94 14.33 6.80
N LEU A 150 -14.23 14.64 6.95
CA LEU A 150 -15.21 13.73 7.54
C LEU A 150 -15.42 12.49 6.66
N GLU A 151 -15.61 11.35 7.30
CA GLU A 151 -15.89 10.07 6.66
C GLU A 151 -17.30 9.60 7.02
N SER A 152 -18.04 9.06 6.04
CA SER A 152 -19.42 8.58 6.23
C SER A 152 -19.53 7.12 6.68
N SER A 153 -18.44 6.35 6.61
CA SER A 153 -18.43 4.93 7.01
C SER A 153 -18.42 4.75 8.52
N ALA A 154 -18.82 3.57 9.00
CA ALA A 154 -18.77 3.20 10.42
C ALA A 154 -17.36 3.30 11.01
N SER A 155 -17.25 3.41 12.33
CA SER A 155 -15.98 3.61 13.05
C SER A 155 -15.21 2.31 13.28
N PHE A 156 -15.86 1.25 13.78
CA PHE A 156 -15.17 0.04 14.25
C PHE A 156 -15.13 -1.10 13.21
N PRO A 157 -14.00 -1.79 13.03
CA PRO A 157 -12.65 -1.39 13.44
C PRO A 157 -12.11 -0.30 12.52
N SER A 158 -11.05 0.42 12.90
CA SER A 158 -10.49 1.48 12.05
C SER A 158 -9.90 0.92 10.75
N GLY A 159 -10.34 1.46 9.61
CA GLY A 159 -9.86 1.05 8.28
C GLY A 159 -8.42 1.50 8.00
N HIS A 160 -8.07 2.75 8.30
CA HIS A 160 -6.69 3.23 8.20
C HIS A 160 -5.75 2.46 9.12
N SER A 161 -6.13 2.23 10.37
CA SER A 161 -5.31 1.46 11.31
C SER A 161 -5.03 0.04 10.78
N THR A 162 -6.08 -0.64 10.30
CA THR A 162 -5.96 -1.97 9.69
C THR A 162 -5.01 -1.97 8.50
N TRP A 163 -5.19 -1.02 7.59
CA TRP A 163 -4.41 -0.93 6.36
C TRP A 163 -2.94 -0.63 6.63
N TYR A 164 -2.64 0.40 7.45
CA TYR A 164 -1.27 0.79 7.77
C TYR A 164 -0.54 -0.31 8.54
N ARG A 165 -1.24 -0.99 9.45
CA ARG A 165 -0.67 -2.12 10.19
C ARG A 165 -0.35 -3.29 9.26
N ALA A 166 -1.29 -3.70 8.42
CA ALA A 166 -1.07 -4.79 7.47
C ALA A 166 0.08 -4.47 6.49
N ALA A 167 0.08 -3.26 5.91
CA ALA A 167 1.14 -2.80 5.01
C ALA A 167 2.52 -2.83 5.70
N SER A 168 2.60 -2.36 6.95
CA SER A 168 3.84 -2.35 7.71
C SER A 168 4.39 -3.75 7.99
N GLU A 169 3.52 -4.71 8.32
CA GLU A 169 3.91 -6.11 8.58
C GLU A 169 4.40 -6.80 7.29
N LEU A 170 3.71 -6.58 6.18
CA LEU A 170 4.14 -7.09 4.86
C LEU A 170 5.51 -6.53 4.47
N LEU A 171 5.72 -5.22 4.59
CA LEU A 171 7.02 -4.60 4.32
C LEU A 171 8.10 -5.10 5.28
N ALA A 172 7.78 -5.28 6.56
CA ALA A 172 8.71 -5.77 7.56
C ALA A 172 9.08 -7.25 7.38
N ASP A 173 8.26 -8.04 6.71
CA ASP A 173 8.61 -9.40 6.28
C ASP A 173 9.60 -9.39 5.10
N LEU A 174 9.49 -8.44 4.18
CA LEU A 174 10.41 -8.28 3.05
C LEU A 174 11.76 -7.68 3.46
N LEU A 175 11.75 -6.76 4.43
CA LEU A 175 12.92 -6.01 4.89
C LEU A 175 13.05 -6.06 6.42
N PRO A 176 13.44 -7.21 7.01
CA PRO A 176 13.54 -7.38 8.46
C PRO A 176 14.46 -6.36 9.14
N GLU A 177 15.51 -5.92 8.46
CA GLU A 177 16.45 -4.88 8.91
C GLU A 177 15.79 -3.49 9.05
N ARG A 178 14.57 -3.31 8.53
CA ARG A 178 13.75 -2.10 8.66
C ARG A 178 12.50 -2.32 9.49
N ARG A 179 12.35 -3.48 10.14
CA ARG A 179 11.12 -3.88 10.85
C ARG A 179 10.64 -2.82 11.83
N SER A 180 11.47 -2.41 12.78
CA SER A 180 11.06 -1.46 13.84
C SER A 180 10.48 -0.15 13.27
N ARG A 181 11.19 0.49 12.33
CA ARG A 181 10.72 1.75 11.73
C ARG A 181 9.48 1.59 10.85
N LEU A 182 9.34 0.46 10.16
CA LEU A 182 8.15 0.16 9.36
C LEU A 182 6.92 -0.04 10.25
N LEU A 183 7.05 -0.84 11.31
CA LEU A 183 5.96 -1.07 12.26
C LEU A 183 5.58 0.21 13.01
N GLU A 184 6.55 1.05 13.34
CA GLU A 184 6.29 2.36 13.96
C GLU A 184 5.47 3.28 13.06
N LEU A 185 5.79 3.34 11.76
CA LEU A 185 4.97 4.07 10.80
C LEU A 185 3.56 3.46 10.67
N GLY A 186 3.44 2.13 10.70
CA GLY A 186 2.16 1.42 10.71
C GLY A 186 1.28 1.77 11.93
N ARG A 187 1.90 1.91 13.10
CA ARG A 187 1.25 2.37 14.34
C ARG A 187 0.82 3.83 14.23
N HIS A 188 1.72 4.69 13.73
CA HIS A 188 1.46 6.11 13.57
C HIS A 188 0.33 6.40 12.57
N GLY A 189 0.25 5.64 11.47
CA GLY A 189 -0.86 5.71 10.52
C GLY A 189 -2.24 5.42 11.13
N GLY A 190 -2.31 4.56 12.13
CA GLY A 190 -3.53 4.35 12.93
C GLY A 190 -3.78 5.49 13.93
N ASN A 191 -2.74 5.88 14.69
CA ASN A 191 -2.85 6.88 15.75
C ASN A 191 -3.20 8.27 15.25
N SER A 192 -2.80 8.64 14.03
CA SER A 192 -3.22 9.89 13.37
C SER A 192 -4.75 10.07 13.36
N ARG A 193 -5.49 8.95 13.29
CA ARG A 193 -6.96 8.97 13.30
C ARG A 193 -7.52 9.33 14.68
N VAL A 194 -6.87 8.89 15.76
CA VAL A 194 -7.25 9.24 17.13
C VAL A 194 -6.90 10.70 17.40
N LEU A 195 -5.70 11.13 17.00
CA LEU A 195 -5.20 12.51 17.13
C LEU A 195 -6.14 13.52 16.46
N CYS A 196 -6.77 13.13 15.35
CA CYS A 196 -7.75 13.94 14.65
C CYS A 196 -9.22 13.61 14.95
N GLY A 197 -9.54 12.85 16.01
CA GLY A 197 -10.92 12.62 16.43
C GLY A 197 -11.76 11.78 15.44
N MET A 198 -11.12 11.08 14.51
CA MET A 198 -11.76 10.32 13.43
C MET A 198 -12.22 8.93 13.88
N HIS A 199 -11.53 8.36 14.87
CA HIS A 199 -11.77 7.03 15.42
C HIS A 199 -11.51 7.05 16.93
N TYR A 200 -12.22 6.19 17.67
CA TYR A 200 -11.91 5.96 19.08
C TYR A 200 -10.58 5.19 19.21
N PRO A 201 -9.82 5.36 20.31
CA PRO A 201 -8.63 4.55 20.59
C PRO A 201 -8.86 3.04 20.42
N SER A 202 -9.97 2.51 20.95
CA SER A 202 -10.31 1.10 20.81
C SER A 202 -10.54 0.65 19.35
N ASP A 203 -11.05 1.53 18.48
CA ASP A 203 -11.26 1.20 17.05
C ASP A 203 -9.91 1.05 16.35
N VAL A 204 -8.95 1.91 16.70
CA VAL A 204 -7.59 1.88 16.17
C VAL A 204 -6.86 0.65 16.66
N GLU A 205 -6.94 0.31 17.95
CA GLU A 205 -6.36 -0.91 18.50
C GLU A 205 -6.94 -2.17 17.83
N ALA A 206 -8.26 -2.25 17.68
CA ALA A 206 -8.92 -3.35 16.99
C ALA A 206 -8.47 -3.45 15.52
N GLY A 207 -8.27 -2.31 14.85
CA GLY A 207 -7.69 -2.26 13.51
C GLY A 207 -6.24 -2.76 13.47
N GLN A 208 -5.41 -2.43 14.47
CA GLN A 208 -4.04 -2.94 14.57
C GLN A 208 -4.04 -4.47 14.72
N ARG A 209 -4.93 -5.03 15.55
CA ARG A 209 -5.10 -6.48 15.70
C ARG A 209 -5.50 -7.13 14.37
N LEU A 210 -6.49 -6.56 13.68
CA LEU A 210 -6.95 -7.04 12.37
C LEU A 210 -5.81 -7.05 11.35
N GLY A 211 -5.13 -5.92 11.20
CA GLY A 211 -4.09 -5.75 10.19
C GLY A 211 -2.92 -6.71 10.41
N ALA A 212 -2.50 -6.91 11.66
CA ALA A 212 -1.43 -7.83 12.00
C ALA A 212 -1.82 -9.29 11.71
N ALA A 213 -3.02 -9.70 12.09
CA ALA A 213 -3.49 -11.06 11.87
C ALA A 213 -3.74 -11.35 10.38
N ALA A 214 -4.28 -10.39 9.64
CA ALA A 214 -4.48 -10.51 8.20
C ALA A 214 -3.13 -10.58 7.45
N ALA A 215 -2.17 -9.72 7.80
CA ALA A 215 -0.82 -9.80 7.25
C ALA A 215 -0.15 -11.14 7.54
N ASN A 216 -0.35 -11.72 8.73
CA ASN A 216 0.17 -13.05 9.05
C ASN A 216 -0.39 -14.12 8.09
N GLN A 217 -1.70 -14.15 7.84
CA GLN A 217 -2.29 -15.06 6.85
C GLN A 217 -1.72 -14.84 5.44
N LEU A 218 -1.54 -13.58 5.03
CA LEU A 218 -0.91 -13.25 3.75
C LEU A 218 0.52 -13.80 3.69
N ILE A 219 1.34 -13.53 4.71
CA ILE A 219 2.74 -13.97 4.78
C ILE A 219 2.88 -15.50 4.69
N GLN A 220 1.93 -16.23 5.30
CA GLN A 220 1.89 -17.68 5.27
C GLN A 220 1.34 -18.27 3.95
N SER A 221 0.84 -17.43 3.04
CA SER A 221 0.26 -17.91 1.78
C SER A 221 1.33 -18.31 0.74
N PRO A 222 1.04 -19.31 -0.13
CA PRO A 222 1.91 -19.62 -1.27
C PRO A 222 2.14 -18.42 -2.20
N GLN A 223 1.13 -17.56 -2.38
CA GLN A 223 1.18 -16.37 -3.23
C GLN A 223 2.20 -15.35 -2.72
N TRP A 224 2.21 -15.08 -1.41
CA TRP A 224 3.21 -14.19 -0.82
C TRP A 224 4.61 -14.78 -0.87
N ARG A 225 4.77 -16.08 -0.59
CA ARG A 225 6.06 -16.77 -0.72
C ARG A 225 6.60 -16.69 -2.15
N ALA A 226 5.75 -16.90 -3.15
CA ALA A 226 6.11 -16.80 -4.56
C ALA A 226 6.51 -15.36 -4.93
N PHE A 227 5.71 -14.37 -4.52
CA PHE A 227 6.02 -12.95 -4.73
C PHE A 227 7.37 -12.58 -4.10
N LYS A 228 7.62 -13.00 -2.86
CA LYS A 228 8.88 -12.76 -2.16
C LYS A 228 10.06 -13.42 -2.86
N ALA A 229 9.88 -14.61 -3.45
CA ALA A 229 10.95 -15.33 -4.16
C ALA A 229 11.22 -14.83 -5.58
N ASP A 230 10.37 -13.96 -6.14
CA ASP A 230 10.51 -13.42 -7.50
C ASP A 230 11.84 -12.64 -7.64
N PRO A 231 12.70 -12.97 -8.61
CA PRO A 231 13.97 -12.27 -8.84
C PRO A 231 13.82 -10.76 -9.09
N ALA A 232 12.74 -10.32 -9.74
CA ALA A 232 12.50 -8.90 -9.98
C ALA A 232 12.14 -8.17 -8.67
N VAL A 233 11.40 -8.83 -7.78
CA VAL A 233 11.11 -8.32 -6.44
C VAL A 233 12.40 -8.25 -5.61
N GLN A 234 13.23 -9.30 -5.65
CA GLN A 234 14.52 -9.29 -4.96
C GLN A 234 15.42 -8.14 -5.46
N ALA A 235 15.44 -7.86 -6.76
CA ALA A 235 16.19 -6.73 -7.30
C ALA A 235 15.72 -5.37 -6.74
N GLU A 236 14.41 -5.15 -6.56
CA GLU A 236 13.89 -3.94 -5.90
C GLU A 236 14.31 -3.87 -4.43
N LEU A 237 14.24 -4.99 -3.70
CA LEU A 237 14.68 -5.07 -2.30
C LEU A 237 16.18 -4.76 -2.17
N ASP A 238 17.00 -5.22 -3.11
CA ASP A 238 18.43 -4.92 -3.13
C ASP A 238 18.70 -3.45 -3.39
N GLN A 239 17.89 -2.76 -4.21
CA GLN A 239 17.99 -1.29 -4.33
C GLN A 239 17.71 -0.60 -2.98
N VAL A 240 16.72 -1.07 -2.23
CA VAL A 240 16.41 -0.53 -0.90
C VAL A 240 17.57 -0.77 0.08
N ARG A 241 18.24 -1.91 -0.01
CA ARG A 241 19.37 -2.28 0.87
C ARG A 241 20.66 -1.51 0.62
N LYS A 242 20.79 -0.80 -0.52
CA LYS A 242 21.95 0.07 -0.79
C LYS A 242 22.14 1.15 0.27
N ALA A 243 21.05 1.66 0.84
CA ALA A 243 21.10 2.54 1.99
C ALA A 243 20.96 1.72 3.28
N PRO A 244 21.98 1.62 4.14
CA PRO A 244 21.90 0.84 5.36
C PRO A 244 20.88 1.47 6.33
N ALA A 245 20.20 0.63 7.11
CA ALA A 245 19.17 1.09 8.06
C ALA A 245 19.69 2.12 9.08
N SER A 246 20.96 2.02 9.46
CA SER A 246 21.65 2.95 10.37
C SER A 246 21.89 4.35 9.79
N ALA A 247 21.88 4.50 8.47
CA ALA A 247 22.08 5.80 7.80
C ALA A 247 20.77 6.57 7.60
N LEU A 248 19.63 6.00 7.98
CA LEU A 248 18.34 6.62 7.76
C LEU A 248 17.98 7.57 8.90
N PRO A 249 17.36 8.73 8.59
CA PRO A 249 16.91 9.64 9.62
C PRO A 249 15.85 8.97 10.51
N VAL A 250 15.77 9.47 11.74
CA VAL A 250 14.66 9.19 12.67
C VAL A 250 13.36 9.63 11.99
N LEU A 251 12.32 8.80 12.10
CA LEU A 251 10.99 9.18 11.67
C LEU A 251 10.46 10.22 12.66
N VAL A 252 10.55 11.50 12.29
CA VAL A 252 9.86 12.57 13.00
C VAL A 252 8.42 12.60 12.49
N HIS A 253 7.50 12.51 13.44
CA HIS A 253 6.05 12.39 13.26
C HIS A 253 5.37 13.73 13.48
#